data_AF-A0A3L8BLN8-F1
#
_entry.id   AF-A0A3L8BLN8-F1
#
_cell.length_a   1.000
_cell.length_b   1.000
_cell.length_c   1.000
_cell.angle_alpha   90.00
_cell.angle_beta   90.00
_cell.angle_gamma   90.00
#
_symmetry.space_group_name_H-M   'P 1'
#
loop_
_entity.id
_entity.type
_entity.pdbx_description
1 polymer ?
#
loop_
_entity_poly.entity_id
_entity_poly.type
_entity_poly.pdbx_seq_one_letter_code
_entity_poly.pdbx_strand_id
1 'polypeptide(L)' 'MATIRERKTSKGETRYQAIVRLKGFPPQTATFNRKTDAKRWVTNTEAAIREGRHFKTTESKKHTLSDLIERYIKYVLP' A
#
# COMPACT_ATOMS: atom_id res chain seq x y z
N MET A 1 6.72 12.74 1.51
CA MET A 1 5.87 13.87 1.91
C MET A 1 4.44 13.39 2.06
N ALA A 2 3.86 13.58 3.25
CA ALA A 2 2.46 13.34 3.51
C ALA A 2 1.66 14.64 3.49
N THR A 3 0.46 14.60 2.92
CA THR A 3 -0.45 15.76 2.82
C THR A 3 -1.82 15.35 3.33
N ILE A 4 -2.38 16.12 4.25
CA ILE A 4 -3.76 15.94 4.71
C ILE A 4 -4.60 17.08 4.12
N ARG A 5 -5.57 16.73 3.27
CA ARG A 5 -6.56 17.66 2.72
C ARG A 5 -7.84 17.56 3.52
N GLU A 6 -8.31 18.70 4.01
CA GLU A 6 -9.63 18.80 4.63
C GLU A 6 -10.66 19.18 3.56
N ARG A 7 -11.73 18.40 3.45
CA ARG A 7 -12.85 18.68 2.54
C ARG A 7 -14.13 18.70 3.37
N LYS A 8 -14.81 19.85 3.36
CA LYS A 8 -16.17 19.95 3.88
C LYS A 8 -17.13 19.49 2.79
N THR A 9 -17.95 18.51 3.09
CA THR A 9 -18.97 17.99 2.19
C THR A 9 -20.17 18.95 2.22
N SER A 10 -20.97 19.04 1.16
CA SER A 10 -22.16 19.90 1.11
C SER A 10 -23.18 19.62 2.24
N LYS A 11 -23.09 18.46 2.91
CA LYS A 11 -23.88 18.08 4.10
C LYS A 11 -23.28 18.56 5.44
N GLY A 12 -22.19 19.32 5.44
CA GLY A 12 -21.52 19.79 6.65
C GLY A 12 -20.54 18.78 7.28
N GLU A 13 -20.43 17.56 6.75
CA GLU A 13 -19.47 16.56 7.21
C GLU A 13 -18.05 16.91 6.78
N THR A 14 -17.14 16.95 7.75
CA THR A 14 -15.71 17.17 7.54
C THR A 14 -15.02 15.85 7.20
N ARG A 15 -14.46 15.73 6.00
CA ARG A 15 -13.64 14.59 5.59
C ARG A 15 -12.18 15.01 5.46
N TYR A 16 -11.29 14.17 5.97
CA TYR A 16 -9.85 14.33 5.94
C TYR A 16 -9.25 13.29 4.99
N GLN A 17 -8.75 13.75 3.84
CA GLN A 17 -8.04 12.90 2.88
C GLN A 17 -6.54 12.96 3.16
N ALA A 18 -5.95 11.86 3.60
CA ALA A 18 -4.52 11.69 3.73
C ALA A 18 -3.92 11.15 2.43
N ILE A 19 -2.84 11.77 1.97
CA ILE A 19 -2.08 11.39 0.78
C ILE A 19 -0.62 11.23 1.18
N VAL A 20 -0.08 10.01 1.08
CA VAL A 20 1.34 9.73 1.37
C VAL A 20 2.06 9.50 0.05
N ARG A 21 3.05 10.34 -0.23
CA ARG A 21 3.94 10.20 -1.39
C ARG A 21 5.37 9.94 -0.92
N LEU A 22 5.93 8.79 -1.29
CA LEU A 22 7.34 8.47 -1.06
C LEU A 22 8.02 8.20 -2.41
N LYS A 23 9.26 8.68 -2.56
CA LYS A 23 10.04 8.47 -3.78
C LYS A 23 10.29 6.97 -3.95
N GLY A 24 9.91 6.42 -5.11
CA GLY A 24 10.05 4.98 -5.41
C GLY A 24 8.84 4.11 -5.06
N PHE A 25 7.75 4.68 -4.53
CA PHE A 25 6.51 3.95 -4.22
C PHE A 25 5.29 4.62 -4.84
N PRO A 26 4.24 3.85 -5.19
CA PRO A 26 2.98 4.43 -5.63
C PRO A 26 2.35 5.29 -4.52
N PRO A 27 1.67 6.40 -4.87
CA PRO A 27 1.03 7.26 -3.90
C PRO A 27 -0.13 6.53 -3.21
N GLN A 28 -0.15 6.54 -1.88
CA GLN A 28 -1.24 5.96 -1.08
C GLN A 28 -2.21 7.05 -0.64
N THR A 29 -3.50 6.81 -0.79
CA THR A 29 -4.55 7.78 -0.41
C THR A 29 -5.64 7.12 0.41
N ALA A 30 -6.04 7.75 1.52
CA ALA A 30 -7.15 7.29 2.35
C ALA A 30 -7.98 8.48 2.86
N THR A 31 -9.27 8.27 3.03
CA THR A 31 -10.21 9.28 3.53
C THR A 31 -10.77 8.89 4.89
N PHE A 32 -10.74 9.82 5.84
CA PHE A 32 -11.20 9.61 7.22
C PHE A 32 -12.17 10.72 7.62
N ASN A 33 -13.04 10.44 8.60
CA ASN A 33 -13.95 11.45 9.16
C ASN A 33 -13.28 12.26 10.29
N ARG A 34 -12.17 11.76 10.84
CA ARG A 34 -11.46 12.37 11.97
C ARG A 34 -10.01 12.71 11.60
N LYS A 35 -9.58 13.93 11.95
CA LYS A 35 -8.21 14.42 11.69
C LYS A 35 -7.12 13.59 12.38
N THR A 36 -7.41 13.09 13.58
CA THR A 36 -6.48 12.26 14.36
C THR A 36 -6.21 10.94 13.67
N ASP A 37 -7.23 10.32 13.11
CA ASP A 37 -7.13 9.01 12.45
C ASP A 37 -6.36 9.15 11.14
N ALA A 38 -6.61 10.23 10.39
CA ALA A 38 -5.81 10.58 9.22
C ALA A 38 -4.32 10.77 9.56
N LYS A 39 -4.00 11.47 10.66
CA LYS A 39 -2.61 11.67 11.09
C LYS A 39 -1.94 10.36 11.51
N ARG A 40 -2.63 9.52 12.28
CA ARG A 40 -2.13 8.21 12.71
C ARG A 40 -1.90 7.28 11.51
N TRP A 41 -2.83 7.29 10.55
CA TRP A 41 -2.70 6.48 9.34
C TRP A 41 -1.51 6.92 8.48
N VAL A 42 -1.29 8.23 8.32
CA VAL A 42 -0.10 8.77 7.63
C VAL A 42 1.18 8.25 8.26
N THR A 43 1.33 8.38 9.58
CA THR A 43 2.55 7.94 10.29
C THR A 43 2.76 6.44 10.18
N ASN A 44 1.70 5.64 10.36
CA ASN A 44 1.78 4.18 10.22
C ASN A 44 2.13 3.75 8.79
N THR A 45 1.54 4.39 7.78
CA THR A 45 1.78 4.07 6.37
C THR A 45 3.18 4.49 5.96
N GLU A 46 3.66 5.65 6.41
CA GLU A 46 5.03 6.09 6.17
C GLU A 46 6.05 5.16 6.84
N ALA A 47 5.80 4.74 8.09
CA ALA A 47 6.63 3.76 8.78
C ALA A 47 6.65 2.42 8.03
N ALA A 48 5.50 1.89 7.63
CA ALA A 48 5.40 0.62 6.89
C ALA A 48 6.12 0.65 5.54
N ILE A 49 6.07 1.78 4.82
CA ILE A 49 6.78 1.95 3.56
C ILE A 49 8.29 2.11 3.81
N ARG A 50 8.69 2.89 4.82
CA ARG A 50 10.09 3.15 5.15
C ARG A 50 10.80 1.93 5.72
N GLU A 51 10.10 1.08 6.46
CA GLU A 51 10.61 -0.20 6.97
C GLU A 51 10.86 -1.23 5.86
N GLY A 52 10.59 -0.91 4.58
CA GLY A 52 10.94 -1.77 3.45
C GLY A 52 10.16 -3.10 3.41
N ARG A 53 9.21 -3.31 4.33
CA ARG A 53 8.34 -4.50 4.37
C ARG A 53 7.24 -4.49 3.31
N HIS A 54 7.20 -3.48 2.44
CA HIS A 54 6.23 -3.43 1.33
C HIS A 54 6.73 -4.08 0.02
N PHE A 55 7.97 -4.61 -0.02
CA PHE A 55 8.49 -5.29 -1.22
C PHE A 55 9.15 -6.67 -0.95
N LYS A 56 8.47 -7.55 -0.19
CA LYS A 56 8.70 -9.01 -0.33
C LYS A 56 7.48 -9.77 -0.85
N THR A 57 6.37 -9.09 -1.17
CA THR A 57 5.19 -9.76 -1.72
C THR A 57 5.13 -9.70 -3.25
N THR A 58 5.86 -8.77 -3.89
CA THR A 58 5.90 -8.69 -5.37
C THR A 58 6.83 -9.73 -5.99
N GLU A 59 7.85 -10.22 -5.27
CA GLU A 59 8.63 -11.39 -5.71
C GLU A 59 7.90 -12.72 -5.45
N SER A 60 7.00 -12.79 -4.47
CA SER A 60 6.16 -13.98 -4.27
C SER A 60 5.07 -14.15 -5.34
N LYS A 61 4.89 -13.14 -6.21
CA LYS A 61 4.06 -13.22 -7.43
C LYS A 61 4.84 -13.53 -8.71
N LYS A 62 6.17 -13.71 -8.63
CA LYS A 62 7.01 -14.01 -9.80
C LYS A 62 7.23 -15.51 -10.05
N HIS A 63 6.80 -16.37 -9.13
CA HIS A 63 6.63 -17.80 -9.42
C HIS A 63 5.13 -18.08 -9.44
N THR A 64 4.57 -18.05 -10.65
CA THR A 64 3.21 -18.56 -10.85
C THR A 64 3.23 -20.07 -10.65
N LEU A 65 2.09 -20.67 -10.30
CA LEU A 65 1.95 -22.14 -10.19
C LEU A 65 2.48 -22.87 -11.44
N SER A 66 2.45 -22.20 -12.60
CA SER A 66 3.01 -22.66 -13.87
C SER A 66 4.51 -22.96 -13.80
N ASP A 67 5.33 -22.08 -13.19
CA ASP A 67 6.79 -22.30 -13.03
C ASP A 67 7.07 -23.55 -12.18
N LEU A 68 6.22 -23.81 -11.19
CA LEU A 68 6.35 -24.93 -10.27
C LEU A 68 5.99 -26.24 -10.97
N ILE A 69 4.96 -26.23 -11.83
CA ILE A 69 4.56 -27.36 -12.67
C ILE A 69 5.64 -27.66 -13.72
N GLU A 70 6.15 -26.64 -14.42
CA GLU A 70 7.23 -26.83 -15.41
C GLU A 70 8.49 -27.42 -14.79
N ARG A 71 8.88 -26.95 -13.59
CA ARG A 71 10.00 -27.53 -12.85
C ARG A 71 9.72 -28.98 -12.45
N TYR A 72 8.51 -29.30 -12.00
CA TYR A 72 8.17 -30.67 -11.61
C TYR A 72 8.24 -31.63 -12.80
N ILE A 73 7.69 -31.23 -13.95
CA ILE A 73 7.75 -32.03 -15.19
C ILE A 73 9.21 -32.23 -15.60
N LYS A 74 10.01 -31.17 -15.65
CA LYS A 74 11.39 -31.24 -16.18
C LYS A 74 12.36 -32.07 -15.32
N TYR A 75 12.14 -32.13 -14.00
CA TYR A 75 13.10 -32.76 -13.08
C TYR A 75 12.60 -34.09 -12.48
N VAL A 76 11.30 -34.37 -12.49
CA VAL A 76 10.74 -35.57 -11.85
C VAL A 76 10.18 -36.56 -12.88
N LEU A 77 9.82 -36.10 -14.08
CA LEU A 77 9.40 -36.97 -15.18
C LEU A 77 10.49 -36.93 -16.28
N PRO A 78 11.26 -38.02 -16.47
CA PRO A 78 12.08 -38.19 -17.68
C PRO A 78 11.22 -38.30 -18.94
#